data_AF-A0A7X2D388-F1
#
_entry.id   AF-A0A7X2D388-F1
#
_cell.length_a   1.000
_cell.length_b   1.000
_cell.length_c   1.000
_cell.angle_alpha   90.00
_cell.angle_beta   90.00
_cell.angle_gamma   90.00
#
_symmetry.space_group_name_H-M   'P 1'
#
loop_
_entity.id
_entity.type
_entity.pdbx_description
1 polymer ?
#
loop_
_entity_poly.entity_id
_entity_poly.type
_entity_poly.pdbx_seq_one_letter_code
_entity_poly.pdbx_strand_id
1 'polypeptide(L)' 'MRLAGLYRGTVVNALDPEARGRVQVMVAETGGSAAVWAERCVPLGAAPAGQGAAAVGGQVWVMFEGGDAARPVVMGARR' A
#
# COMPACT_ATOMS: atom_id res chain seq x y z
N MET A 1 -14.70 -5.86 12.21
CA MET A 1 -14.92 -6.36 10.83
C MET A 1 -13.60 -6.88 10.31
N ARG A 2 -13.58 -7.99 9.56
CA ARG A 2 -12.36 -8.50 8.92
C ARG A 2 -12.35 -7.99 7.48
N LEU A 3 -11.29 -7.26 7.10
CA LEU A 3 -11.16 -6.77 5.72
C LEU A 3 -10.84 -7.96 4.81
N ALA A 4 -11.63 -8.17 3.76
CA ALA A 4 -11.47 -9.29 2.85
C ALA A 4 -11.52 -8.78 1.40
N GLY A 5 -10.55 -9.20 0.60
CA GLY A 5 -10.45 -8.80 -0.81
C GLY A 5 -9.55 -7.60 -1.05
N LEU A 6 -9.72 -6.99 -2.23
CA LEU A 6 -8.95 -5.84 -2.71
C LEU A 6 -9.72 -4.54 -2.46
N TYR A 7 -9.00 -3.54 -1.96
CA TYR A 7 -9.50 -2.21 -1.66
C TYR A 7 -8.80 -1.16 -2.52
N ARG A 8 -9.46 -0.03 -2.75
CA ARG A 8 -8.86 1.08 -3.50
C ARG A 8 -8.11 2.01 -2.56
N GLY A 9 -6.82 2.17 -2.83
CA GLY A 9 -5.95 3.08 -2.11
C GLY A 9 -5.45 4.21 -2.98
N THR A 10 -5.07 5.31 -2.33
CA THR A 10 -4.29 6.39 -2.94
C THR A 10 -2.96 6.52 -2.21
N VAL A 11 -1.85 6.57 -2.94
CA VAL A 11 -0.54 6.85 -2.37
C VAL A 11 -0.49 8.32 -1.96
N VAL A 12 -0.19 8.58 -0.68
CA VAL A 12 -0.09 9.95 -0.15
C VAL A 12 1.33 10.34 0.25
N ASN A 13 2.20 9.35 0.45
CA ASN A 13 3.63 9.57 0.71
C ASN A 13 4.45 8.37 0.20
N ALA A 14 5.61 8.63 -0.40
CA ALA A 14 6.54 7.61 -0.90
C ALA A 14 7.94 7.69 -0.26
N LEU A 15 8.14 8.64 0.67
CA LEU A 15 9.41 8.81 1.39
C LEU A 15 9.40 7.95 2.65
N ASP A 16 9.65 6.65 2.48
CA ASP A 16 9.69 5.68 3.58
C ASP A 16 10.87 5.98 4.54
N PRO A 17 10.60 6.39 5.79
CA PRO A 17 11.66 6.74 6.74
C PRO A 17 12.52 5.54 7.15
N GLU A 18 12.01 4.31 6.98
CA GLU A 18 12.75 3.08 7.28
C GLU A 18 13.54 2.55 6.07
N ALA A 19 13.48 3.22 4.91
CA ALA A 19 14.14 2.80 3.67
C ALA A 19 13.82 1.35 3.24
N ARG A 20 12.64 0.84 3.58
CA ARG A 20 12.15 -0.50 3.20
C ARG A 20 11.47 -0.51 1.84
N GLY A 21 11.18 0.67 1.30
CA GLY A 21 10.48 0.83 0.03
C GLY A 21 8.96 0.79 0.14
N ARG A 22 8.42 0.99 1.34
CA ARG A 22 6.98 1.11 1.60
C ARG A 22 6.40 2.40 1.00
N VAL A 23 5.08 2.45 0.90
CA VAL A 23 4.34 3.67 0.57
C VAL A 23 3.24 3.90 1.58
N GLN A 24 2.98 5.15 1.94
CA GLN A 24 1.85 5.49 2.78
C GLN A 24 0.60 5.60 1.92
N VAL A 25 -0.44 4.85 2.28
CA VAL A 25 -1.69 4.78 1.52
C VAL A 25 -2.87 5.20 2.39
N MET A 26 -3.81 5.90 1.75
CA MET A 26 -5.12 6.18 2.31
C MET A 26 -6.14 5.27 1.63
N VAL A 27 -6.95 4.55 2.41
CA VAL A 27 -7.98 3.62 1.93
C VAL A 27 -9.31 4.01 2.57
N ALA A 28 -10.12 4.83 1.89
CA ALA A 28 -11.33 5.41 2.46
C ALA A 28 -12.37 4.37 2.92
N GLU A 29 -12.38 3.20 2.26
CA GLU A 29 -13.35 2.12 2.49
C GLU A 29 -13.11 1.35 3.81
N THR A 30 -11.98 1.54 4.49
CA THR A 30 -11.71 0.86 5.79
C THR A 30 -12.30 1.60 6.99
N GLY A 31 -12.94 2.75 6.78
CA GLY A 31 -13.51 3.58 7.85
C GLY A 31 -12.46 4.35 8.67
N GLY A 32 -11.18 4.22 8.32
CA GLY A 32 -10.08 4.99 8.91
C GLY A 32 -9.66 6.15 8.01
N SER A 33 -9.57 7.35 8.57
CA SER A 33 -9.10 8.55 7.85
C SER A 33 -7.58 8.67 7.80
N ALA A 34 -6.86 7.83 8.54
CA ALA A 34 -5.42 7.90 8.67
C ALA A 34 -4.72 7.11 7.56
N ALA A 35 -3.70 7.70 6.96
CA ALA A 35 -2.84 7.01 6.01
C ALA A 35 -1.84 6.11 6.74
N VAL A 36 -1.70 4.87 6.29
CA VAL A 36 -0.88 3.84 6.93
C VAL A 36 0.24 3.41 5.97
N TRP A 37 1.42 3.12 6.51
CA TRP A 37 2.51 2.56 5.72
C TRP A 37 2.16 1.15 5.26
N ALA A 38 2.16 0.94 3.96
CA ALA A 38 1.90 -0.35 3.34
C ALA A 38 3.18 -0.96 2.80
N GLU A 39 3.36 -2.24 3.10
CA GLU A 39 4.31 -3.08 2.37
C GLU A 39 3.91 -3.15 0.90
N ARG A 40 4.87 -3.53 0.04
CA ARG A 40 4.62 -3.72 -1.38
C ARG A 40 4.81 -5.18 -1.75
N CYS A 41 3.82 -5.75 -2.44
CA CYS A 41 3.97 -7.01 -3.14
C CYS A 41 4.84 -6.75 -4.37
N VAL A 42 6.14 -7.02 -4.26
CA VAL A 42 7.10 -6.86 -5.36
C VAL A 42 7.33 -8.19 -6.08
N PRO A 43 7.69 -8.18 -7.38
CA PRO A 43 8.09 -9.39 -8.08
C PRO A 43 9.24 -10.10 -7.38
N LEU A 44 9.19 -11.43 -7.35
CA LEU A 44 10.27 -12.25 -6.82
C LEU A 44 11.57 -11.97 -7.60
N GLY A 45 12.66 -11.69 -6.89
CA GLY A 45 13.95 -11.36 -7.52
C GLY A 45 14.08 -9.91 -8.00
N ALA A 46 13.12 -9.03 -7.71
CA ALA A 46 13.29 -7.60 -7.95
C ALA A 46 14.48 -7.04 -7.14
N ALA A 47 15.23 -6.11 -7.74
CA ALA A 47 16.33 -5.41 -7.08
C ALA A 47 15.85 -4.65 -5.82
N PRO A 48 16.71 -4.42 -4.81
CA PRO A 48 16.33 -3.73 -3.58
C PRO A 48 15.81 -2.31 -3.85
N ALA A 49 14.65 -2.02 -3.23
CA ALA A 49 13.96 -0.74 -3.00
C ALA A 49 13.79 0.28 -4.15
N GLY A 50 12.54 0.75 -4.32
CA GLY A 50 12.21 2.03 -4.95
C GLY A 50 11.63 1.97 -6.36
N GLN A 51 12.01 0.97 -7.17
CA GLN A 51 11.53 0.90 -8.55
C GLN A 51 10.07 0.42 -8.63
N GLY A 52 9.26 1.10 -9.43
CA GLY A 52 7.87 0.73 -9.74
C GLY A 52 6.83 1.04 -8.66
N ALA A 53 7.12 1.88 -7.66
CA ALA A 53 6.08 2.40 -6.77
C ALA A 53 5.16 3.33 -7.56
N ALA A 54 3.86 3.29 -7.27
CA ALA A 54 2.97 4.36 -7.74
C ALA A 54 3.42 5.68 -7.11
N ALA A 55 3.47 6.75 -7.90
CA ALA A 55 3.78 8.09 -7.40
C ALA A 55 2.71 8.57 -6.40
N VAL A 56 3.03 9.60 -5.61
CA VAL A 56 2.03 10.30 -4.79
C VAL A 56 0.86 10.76 -5.67
N GLY A 57 -0.37 10.55 -5.19
CA GLY A 57 -1.62 10.71 -5.94
C GLY A 57 -2.01 9.50 -6.79
N GLY A 58 -1.10 8.54 -6.99
CA GLY A 58 -1.34 7.33 -7.74
C GLY A 58 -2.35 6.40 -7.05
N GLN A 59 -3.21 5.79 -7.87
CA GLN A 59 -4.21 4.82 -7.42
C GLN A 59 -3.61 3.43 -7.35
N VAL A 60 -3.92 2.68 -6.28
CA VAL A 60 -3.38 1.34 -6.02
C VAL A 60 -4.46 0.38 -5.56
N TRP A 61 -4.22 -0.91 -5.78
CA TRP A 61 -4.97 -1.99 -5.15
C TRP A 61 -4.27 -2.42 -3.86
N VAL A 62 -5.05 -2.52 -2.78
CA VAL A 62 -4.56 -2.80 -1.42
C VAL A 62 -5.24 -4.05 -0.86
N MET A 63 -4.48 -4.93 -0.23
CA MET A 63 -4.98 -6.00 0.64
C MET A 63 -4.48 -5.79 2.07
N PHE A 64 -5.02 -6.56 3.01
CA PHE A 64 -4.70 -6.45 4.43
C PHE A 64 -4.30 -7.82 4.98
N GLU A 65 -3.11 -7.94 5.58
CA GLU A 65 -2.64 -9.20 6.16
C GLU A 65 -3.59 -9.66 7.26
N GLY A 66 -4.14 -10.87 7.14
CA GLY A 66 -5.14 -11.38 8.09
C GLY A 66 -6.45 -10.56 8.15
N GLY A 67 -6.65 -9.62 7.23
CA GLY A 67 -7.76 -8.67 7.25
C GLY A 67 -7.63 -7.55 8.28
N ASP A 68 -6.41 -7.28 8.75
CA ASP A 68 -6.07 -6.22 9.71
C ASP A 68 -5.76 -4.90 8.99
N ALA A 69 -6.56 -3.85 9.27
CA ALA A 69 -6.38 -2.52 8.68
C ALA A 69 -5.01 -1.88 8.99
N ALA A 70 -4.35 -2.30 10.06
CA ALA A 70 -3.02 -1.84 10.43
C ALA A 70 -1.89 -2.48 9.61
N ARG A 71 -2.20 -3.51 8.80
CA ARG A 71 -1.21 -4.27 8.02
C ARG A 71 -1.54 -4.29 6.51
N PRO A 72 -1.55 -3.11 5.85
CA PRO A 72 -1.82 -3.04 4.42
C PRO A 72 -0.64 -3.52 3.57
N VAL A 73 -0.97 -4.10 2.41
CA VAL A 73 -0.04 -4.50 1.35
C VAL A 73 -0.55 -3.97 0.02
N VAL A 74 0.27 -3.18 -0.67
CA VAL A 74 0.01 -2.74 -2.05
C VAL A 74 0.28 -3.91 -2.99
N MET A 75 -0.76 -4.33 -3.71
CA MET A 75 -0.68 -5.43 -4.67
C MET A 75 -0.29 -4.95 -6.07
N GLY A 76 -0.52 -3.68 -6.38
CA GLY A 76 -0.17 -3.09 -7.67
C GLY A 76 -0.84 -1.75 -7.92
N ALA A 77 -0.47 -1.11 -9.02
CA ALA A 77 -1.11 0.12 -9.48
C ALA A 77 -2.50 -0.19 -10.08
N ARG A 78 -3.45 0.71 -9.85
CA ARG A 78 -4.75 0.74 -10.51
C ARG A 78 -4.65 1.69 -11.69
N ARG A 79 -4.53 1.14 -12.91
CA ARG A 79 -4.62 1.89 -14.17
C ARG A 79 -6.04 1.79 -14.74
#